data_AF-A0A373D077-F1
#
_entry.id   AF-A0A373D077-F1
#
_cell.length_a   1.000
_cell.length_b   1.000
_cell.length_c   1.000
_cell.angle_alpha   90.00
_cell.angle_beta   90.00
_cell.angle_gamma   90.00
#
_symmetry.space_group_name_H-M   'P 1'
#
loop_
_entity.id
_entity.type
_entity.pdbx_description
1 polymer ?
#
loop_
_entity_poly.entity_id
_entity_poly.type
_entity_poly.pdbx_seq_one_letter_code
_entity_poly.pdbx_strand_id
1 'polypeptide(L)'
;MTYLWINPVSERMISAAALEKLLKKHDLTRVVCRESWGEIVLRKYRELLEHADGTFADARCPAAVSLVHSLQPGIRIADIEPILIHCARELAERPDLADGEKIITTPCRILADMGNKLELKDTHFVPWNRFLATLGEPMEPAPDASPIPPGFFKDLPFPVVSKSGRPAIESYVTGNDWKNAKLIELLYCVQGCHRGDGVQ
;
A
#
# COMPACT_ATOMS: atom_id res chain seq x y z
N MET A 1 -11.90 19.40 -12.62
CA MET A 1 -10.51 19.45 -12.11
C MET A 1 -9.95 18.03 -12.03
N THR A 2 -8.63 17.84 -12.08
CA THR A 2 -8.02 16.52 -11.85
C THR A 2 -7.11 16.58 -10.63
N TYR A 3 -7.49 15.83 -9.60
CA TYR A 3 -6.78 15.72 -8.35
C TYR A 3 -5.89 14.48 -8.35
N LEU A 4 -4.64 14.65 -7.94
CA LEU A 4 -3.68 13.56 -7.86
C LEU A 4 -3.27 13.31 -6.41
N TRP A 5 -3.57 12.12 -5.91
CA TRP A 5 -2.96 11.62 -4.68
C TRP A 5 -1.88 10.60 -5.05
N ILE A 6 -0.68 10.80 -4.50
CA ILE A 6 0.48 9.97 -4.81
C ILE A 6 0.78 9.07 -3.64
N ASN A 7 0.88 7.76 -3.88
CA ASN A 7 1.30 6.83 -2.85
C ASN A 7 2.70 7.22 -2.31
N PRO A 8 2.94 7.18 -0.99
CA PRO A 8 4.23 7.56 -0.42
C PRO A 8 5.43 6.81 -0.99
N VAL A 9 5.28 5.55 -1.45
CA VAL A 9 6.36 4.85 -2.15
C VAL A 9 6.59 5.49 -3.51
N SER A 10 5.54 5.63 -4.32
CA SER A 10 5.60 6.23 -5.66
C SER A 10 6.12 7.67 -5.65
N GLU A 11 5.75 8.46 -4.64
CA GLU A 11 6.25 9.82 -4.46
C GLU A 11 7.77 9.85 -4.27
N ARG A 12 8.34 8.83 -3.62
CA ARG A 12 9.79 8.70 -3.42
C ARG A 12 10.51 8.09 -4.62
N MET A 13 9.78 7.72 -5.68
CA MET A 13 10.32 7.25 -6.97
C MET A 13 10.51 8.38 -7.98
N ILE A 14 10.22 9.62 -7.60
CA ILE A 14 10.34 10.79 -8.46
C ILE A 14 10.98 11.94 -7.69
N SER A 15 11.92 12.64 -8.31
CA SER A 15 12.51 13.85 -7.72
C SER A 15 11.47 14.96 -7.55
N ALA A 16 11.64 15.80 -6.52
CA ALA A 16 10.72 16.91 -6.26
C ALA A 16 10.59 17.85 -7.48
N ALA A 17 11.70 18.14 -8.15
CA ALA A 17 11.73 18.98 -9.34
C ALA A 17 10.97 18.35 -10.53
N ALA A 18 11.12 17.05 -10.76
CA ALA A 18 10.38 16.35 -11.80
C ALA A 18 8.89 16.29 -11.48
N LEU A 19 8.53 16.05 -10.21
CA LEU A 19 7.14 16.04 -9.76
C LEU A 19 6.48 17.41 -9.96
N GLU A 20 7.12 18.51 -9.56
CA GLU A 20 6.61 19.86 -9.77
C GLU A 20 6.38 20.15 -11.26
N LYS A 21 7.33 19.76 -12.12
CA LYS A 21 7.22 19.92 -13.57
C LYS A 21 6.05 19.09 -14.14
N LEU A 22 5.89 17.85 -13.68
CA LEU A 22 4.80 16.96 -14.09
C LEU A 22 3.44 17.56 -13.73
N LEU A 23 3.29 18.01 -12.47
CA LEU A 23 2.03 18.60 -12.00
C LEU A 23 1.64 19.83 -12.82
N LYS A 24 2.60 20.73 -13.08
CA LYS A 24 2.37 21.94 -13.88
C LYS A 24 2.08 21.64 -15.34
N LYS A 25 2.82 20.70 -15.95
CA LYS A 25 2.69 20.36 -17.38
C LYS A 25 1.31 19.76 -17.71
N HIS A 26 0.75 18.99 -16.78
CA HIS A 26 -0.49 18.22 -16.99
C HIS A 26 -1.69 18.79 -16.24
N ASP A 27 -1.59 20.02 -15.70
CA ASP A 27 -2.65 20.71 -14.97
C ASP A 27 -3.25 19.86 -13.82
N LEU A 28 -2.37 19.21 -13.06
CA LEU A 28 -2.75 18.31 -11.98
C LEU A 28 -2.66 19.01 -10.63
N THR A 29 -3.74 18.90 -9.84
CA THR A 29 -3.75 19.42 -8.47
C THR A 29 -3.40 18.31 -7.50
N ARG A 30 -2.20 18.38 -6.90
CA ARG A 30 -1.80 17.42 -5.87
C ARG A 30 -2.68 17.57 -4.63
N VAL A 31 -3.15 16.44 -4.09
CA VAL A 31 -3.90 16.39 -2.83
C VAL A 31 -3.27 15.43 -1.84
N VAL A 32 -3.53 15.65 -0.56
CA VAL A 32 -3.12 14.81 0.56
C VAL A 32 -4.34 14.50 1.43
N CYS A 33 -4.32 13.37 2.13
CA CYS A 33 -5.32 13.06 3.16
C CYS A 33 -5.19 14.04 4.32
N ARG A 34 -6.32 14.34 4.97
CA ARG A 34 -6.37 15.10 6.23
C ARG A 34 -6.06 14.20 7.42
N GLU A 35 -6.50 12.95 7.36
CA GLU A 35 -6.27 11.97 8.41
C GLU A 35 -4.92 11.26 8.25
N SER A 36 -4.29 10.94 9.38
CA SER A 36 -3.12 10.06 9.42
C SER A 36 -3.57 8.60 9.32
N TRP A 37 -3.98 8.17 8.12
CA TRP A 37 -4.48 6.80 7.91
C TRP A 37 -3.47 5.71 8.26
N GLY A 38 -2.16 5.99 8.18
CA GLY A 38 -1.12 5.11 8.68
C GLY A 38 -1.25 4.85 10.19
N GLU A 39 -1.40 5.91 10.99
CA GLU A 39 -1.59 5.79 12.44
C GLU A 39 -2.92 5.15 12.80
N ILE A 40 -4.00 5.49 12.09
CA ILE A 40 -5.32 4.90 12.31
C ILE A 40 -5.28 3.39 12.04
N VAL A 41 -4.67 2.97 10.92
CA VAL A 41 -4.50 1.54 10.62
C VAL A 41 -3.63 0.86 11.66
N LEU A 42 -2.51 1.46 12.06
CA LEU A 42 -1.65 0.92 13.12
C LEU A 42 -2.43 0.70 14.43
N ARG A 43 -3.33 1.63 14.78
CA ARG A 43 -4.21 1.51 15.95
C ARG A 43 -5.21 0.36 15.81
N LYS A 44 -5.85 0.20 14.65
CA LYS A 44 -6.74 -0.95 14.38
C LYS A 44 -6.02 -2.28 14.57
N TYR A 45 -4.76 -2.38 14.12
CA TYR A 45 -3.95 -3.57 14.36
C TYR A 45 -3.63 -3.75 15.84
N ARG A 46 -3.29 -2.68 16.57
CA ARG A 46 -3.08 -2.77 18.02
C ARG A 46 -4.31 -3.31 18.74
N GLU A 47 -5.48 -2.70 18.51
CA GLU A 47 -6.76 -3.10 19.09
C GLU A 47 -7.11 -4.56 18.77
N LEU A 48 -6.89 -5.00 17.53
CA LEU A 48 -7.07 -6.40 17.13
C LEU A 48 -6.17 -7.35 17.96
N LEU A 49 -4.90 -7.02 18.11
CA LEU A 49 -3.92 -7.90 18.74
C LEU A 49 -4.01 -7.92 20.28
N GLU A 50 -4.55 -6.87 20.89
CA GLU A 50 -4.84 -6.81 22.33
C GLU A 50 -5.92 -7.82 22.76
N HIS A 51 -6.87 -8.12 21.88
CA HIS A 51 -8.04 -8.93 22.21
C HIS A 51 -8.10 -10.29 21.52
N ALA A 52 -7.32 -10.50 20.46
CA ALA A 52 -7.39 -11.74 19.69
C ALA A 52 -6.34 -12.75 20.12
N ASP A 53 -6.72 -14.03 20.17
CA ASP A 53 -5.78 -15.14 20.33
C ASP A 53 -5.20 -15.61 18.99
N GLY A 54 -3.99 -16.15 19.06
CA GLY A 54 -3.26 -16.71 17.92
C GLY A 54 -2.48 -15.69 17.09
N THR A 55 -2.08 -16.14 15.90
CA THR A 55 -1.26 -15.38 14.94
C THR A 55 -2.14 -14.76 13.86
N PHE A 56 -1.87 -13.50 13.54
CA PHE A 56 -2.46 -12.82 12.39
C PHE A 56 -1.40 -12.50 11.33
N ALA A 57 -1.79 -12.55 10.06
CA ALA A 57 -1.06 -11.93 8.96
C ALA A 57 -1.68 -10.57 8.65
N ASP A 58 -0.85 -9.54 8.43
CA ASP A 58 -1.35 -8.24 7.99
C ASP A 58 -1.86 -8.29 6.54
N ALA A 59 -2.85 -7.45 6.26
CA ALA A 59 -3.58 -7.45 4.99
C ALA A 59 -3.22 -6.28 4.06
N ARG A 60 -2.19 -5.49 4.41
CA ARG A 60 -1.82 -4.29 3.64
C ARG A 60 -1.24 -4.63 2.25
N CYS A 61 -0.74 -5.85 2.04
CA CYS A 61 -0.24 -6.35 0.77
C CYS A 61 -1.17 -7.46 0.21
N PRO A 62 -2.08 -7.14 -0.74
CA PRO A 62 -3.05 -8.13 -1.26
C PRO A 62 -2.40 -9.36 -1.91
N ALA A 63 -1.26 -9.18 -2.57
CA ALA A 63 -0.50 -10.28 -3.17
C ALA A 63 0.05 -11.25 -2.11
N ALA A 64 0.52 -10.71 -0.98
CA ALA A 64 1.01 -11.54 0.12
C ALA A 64 -0.13 -12.26 0.85
N VAL A 65 -1.27 -11.58 1.04
CA VAL A 65 -2.49 -12.21 1.58
C VAL A 65 -2.89 -13.41 0.75
N SER A 66 -2.95 -13.25 -0.57
CA SER A 66 -3.33 -14.33 -1.50
C SER A 66 -2.37 -15.53 -1.38
N LEU A 67 -1.06 -15.25 -1.30
CA LEU A 67 -0.03 -16.28 -1.13
C LEU A 67 -0.17 -17.02 0.21
N VAL A 68 -0.29 -16.29 1.32
CA VAL A 68 -0.43 -16.90 2.66
C VAL A 68 -1.69 -17.72 2.75
N HIS A 69 -2.82 -17.20 2.26
CA HIS A 69 -4.08 -17.92 2.24
C HIS A 69 -3.98 -19.23 1.44
N SER A 70 -3.26 -19.24 0.31
CA SER A 70 -3.07 -20.47 -0.49
C SER A 70 -2.15 -21.50 0.17
N LEU A 71 -1.13 -21.06 0.91
CA LEU A 71 -0.11 -21.96 1.47
C LEU A 71 -0.48 -22.47 2.86
N GLN A 72 -1.14 -21.63 3.65
CA GLN A 72 -1.48 -21.92 5.03
C GLN A 72 -2.84 -21.28 5.39
N PRO A 73 -3.96 -21.93 5.00
CA PRO A 73 -5.30 -21.44 5.29
C PRO A 73 -5.59 -21.28 6.80
N GLY A 74 -4.81 -21.92 7.67
CA GLY A 74 -4.91 -21.79 9.12
C GLY A 74 -4.38 -20.48 9.70
N ILE A 75 -3.62 -19.68 8.93
CA ILE A 75 -3.21 -18.33 9.36
C ILE A 75 -4.38 -17.37 9.18
N ARG A 76 -4.75 -16.68 10.26
CA ARG A 76 -5.81 -15.66 10.24
C ARG A 76 -5.30 -14.42 9.52
N ILE A 77 -6.00 -13.96 8.49
CA ILE A 77 -5.74 -12.67 7.87
C ILE A 77 -6.46 -11.59 8.69
N ALA A 78 -5.78 -10.50 9.01
CA ALA A 78 -6.42 -9.36 9.68
C ALA A 78 -7.46 -8.72 8.76
N ASP A 79 -8.69 -8.57 9.25
CA ASP A 79 -9.78 -7.89 8.53
C ASP A 79 -9.63 -6.36 8.66
N ILE A 80 -8.53 -5.84 8.11
CA ILE A 80 -8.17 -4.41 8.13
C ILE A 80 -7.71 -4.03 6.73
N GLU A 81 -8.45 -3.12 6.09
CA GLU A 81 -8.14 -2.64 4.73
C GLU A 81 -6.72 -2.04 4.64
N PRO A 82 -6.06 -2.12 3.47
CA PRO A 82 -4.82 -1.40 3.21
C PRO A 82 -5.00 0.11 3.39
N ILE A 83 -3.95 0.79 3.87
CA ILE A 83 -3.93 2.26 4.08
C ILE A 83 -4.41 3.03 2.84
N LEU A 84 -4.04 2.56 1.64
CA LEU A 84 -4.45 3.17 0.37
C LEU A 84 -5.96 3.29 0.23
N ILE A 85 -6.69 2.26 0.66
CA ILE A 85 -8.16 2.21 0.53
C ILE A 85 -8.81 3.24 1.44
N HIS A 86 -8.31 3.36 2.67
CA HIS A 86 -8.78 4.41 3.58
C HIS A 86 -8.50 5.82 3.04
N CYS A 87 -7.29 6.06 2.52
CA CYS A 87 -6.95 7.33 1.87
C CYS A 87 -7.91 7.67 0.73
N ALA A 88 -8.21 6.69 -0.13
CA ALA A 88 -9.08 6.91 -1.28
C ALA A 88 -10.54 7.20 -0.88
N ARG A 89 -11.08 6.50 0.13
CA ARG A 89 -12.43 6.77 0.66
C ARG A 89 -12.55 8.20 1.18
N GLU A 90 -11.57 8.65 1.96
CA GLU A 90 -11.55 10.04 2.44
C GLU A 90 -11.57 11.04 1.28
N LEU A 91 -10.69 10.86 0.29
CA LEU A 91 -10.58 11.79 -0.84
C LEU A 91 -11.83 11.78 -1.73
N ALA A 92 -12.48 10.63 -1.91
CA ALA A 92 -13.71 10.51 -2.67
C ALA A 92 -14.88 11.25 -2.00
N GLU A 93 -14.93 11.26 -0.66
CA GLU A 93 -16.02 11.87 0.13
C GLU A 93 -15.78 13.36 0.44
N ARG A 94 -14.57 13.87 0.21
CA ARG A 94 -14.21 15.26 0.52
C ARG A 94 -15.01 16.28 -0.32
N PRO A 95 -15.82 17.16 0.31
CA PRO A 95 -16.62 18.15 -0.41
C PRO A 95 -15.80 19.15 -1.23
N ASP A 96 -14.61 19.50 -0.76
CA ASP A 96 -13.69 20.42 -1.44
C ASP A 96 -13.03 19.83 -2.69
N LEU A 97 -13.23 18.53 -2.95
CA LEU A 97 -12.73 17.84 -4.14
C LEU A 97 -13.89 17.38 -5.05
N ALA A 98 -15.14 17.77 -4.77
CA ALA A 98 -16.32 17.21 -5.42
C ALA A 98 -16.51 17.61 -6.89
N ASP A 99 -15.77 18.60 -7.38
CA ASP A 99 -15.82 19.17 -8.74
C ASP A 99 -14.78 18.55 -9.70
N GLY A 100 -14.14 17.46 -9.30
CA GLY A 100 -13.08 16.84 -10.08
C GLY A 100 -12.91 15.35 -9.87
N GLU A 101 -12.20 14.75 -10.82
CA GLU A 101 -11.75 13.36 -10.77
C GLU A 101 -10.55 13.23 -9.82
N LYS A 102 -10.43 12.10 -9.14
CA LYS A 102 -9.33 11.76 -8.23
C LYS A 102 -8.57 10.58 -8.79
N ILE A 103 -7.30 10.79 -9.08
CA ILE A 103 -6.36 9.74 -9.45
C ILE A 103 -5.59 9.36 -8.19
N ILE A 104 -5.73 8.11 -7.77
CA ILE A 104 -5.03 7.51 -6.64
C ILE A 104 -3.91 6.62 -7.20
N THR A 105 -2.66 7.05 -7.08
CA THR A 105 -1.55 6.24 -7.58
C THR A 105 -1.11 5.18 -6.58
N THR A 106 -0.48 4.12 -7.06
CA THR A 106 0.05 3.03 -6.22
C THR A 106 1.22 2.33 -6.90
N PRO A 107 2.18 1.79 -6.15
CA PRO A 107 3.26 0.98 -6.71
C PRO A 107 2.85 -0.47 -7.02
N CYS A 108 1.58 -0.84 -6.86
CA CYS A 108 1.11 -2.21 -7.01
C CYS A 108 -0.16 -2.28 -7.86
N ARG A 109 -0.14 -3.10 -8.93
CA ARG A 109 -1.31 -3.29 -9.81
C ARG A 109 -2.48 -3.96 -9.10
N ILE A 110 -2.24 -5.03 -8.36
CA ILE A 110 -3.31 -5.75 -7.64
C ILE A 110 -4.03 -4.81 -6.65
N LEU A 111 -3.28 -3.93 -5.99
CA LEU A 111 -3.86 -2.95 -5.08
C LEU A 111 -4.66 -1.86 -5.83
N ALA A 112 -4.24 -1.47 -7.04
CA ALA A 112 -5.05 -0.61 -7.90
C ALA A 112 -6.35 -1.28 -8.33
N ASP A 113 -6.28 -2.55 -8.77
CA ASP A 113 -7.45 -3.32 -9.17
C ASP A 113 -8.42 -3.52 -8.01
N MET A 114 -7.91 -3.76 -6.80
CA MET A 114 -8.70 -3.82 -5.58
C MET A 114 -9.42 -2.50 -5.31
N GLY A 115 -8.74 -1.36 -5.45
CA GLY A 115 -9.34 -0.04 -5.27
C GLY A 115 -10.41 0.28 -6.30
N ASN A 116 -10.17 -0.02 -7.58
CA ASN A 116 -11.14 0.24 -8.65
C ASN A 116 -12.43 -0.57 -8.49
N LYS A 117 -12.38 -1.77 -7.89
CA LYS A 117 -13.57 -2.57 -7.55
C LYS A 117 -14.46 -1.94 -6.49
N LEU A 118 -14.00 -0.92 -5.76
CA LEU A 118 -14.82 -0.19 -4.79
C LEU A 118 -15.79 0.79 -5.46
N GLU A 119 -15.58 1.09 -6.75
CA GLU A 119 -16.45 1.99 -7.53
C GLU A 119 -16.67 3.35 -6.84
N LEU A 120 -15.61 3.87 -6.22
CA LEU A 120 -15.66 5.17 -5.55
C LEU A 120 -15.94 6.27 -6.59
N LYS A 121 -16.85 7.17 -6.23
CA LYS A 121 -17.31 8.24 -7.13
C LYS A 121 -16.14 9.09 -7.64
N ASP A 122 -16.08 9.28 -8.96
CA ASP A 122 -15.08 10.08 -9.67
C ASP A 122 -13.64 9.77 -9.23
N THR A 123 -13.36 8.51 -8.85
CA THR A 123 -12.08 8.12 -8.25
C THR A 123 -11.52 6.88 -8.96
N HIS A 124 -10.28 6.98 -9.42
CA HIS A 124 -9.61 5.95 -10.19
C HIS A 124 -8.26 5.60 -9.59
N PHE A 125 -8.00 4.32 -9.41
CA PHE A 125 -6.72 3.82 -8.93
C PHE A 125 -5.84 3.42 -10.12
N VAL A 126 -4.63 3.95 -10.17
CA VAL A 126 -3.72 3.75 -11.31
C VAL A 126 -2.33 3.37 -10.82
N PRO A 127 -1.71 2.30 -11.34
CA PRO A 127 -0.30 2.01 -11.08
C PRO A 127 0.59 3.17 -11.53
N TRP A 128 1.62 3.52 -10.75
CA TRP A 128 2.48 4.69 -11.03
C TRP A 128 3.09 4.69 -12.44
N ASN A 129 3.64 3.55 -12.87
CA ASN A 129 4.20 3.38 -14.22
C ASN A 129 3.15 3.64 -15.32
N ARG A 130 1.94 3.14 -15.16
CA ARG A 130 0.82 3.36 -16.10
C ARG A 130 0.39 4.81 -16.12
N PHE A 131 0.30 5.45 -14.96
CA PHE A 131 -0.03 6.86 -14.86
C PHE A 131 0.97 7.71 -15.65
N LEU A 132 2.28 7.51 -15.44
CA LEU A 132 3.32 8.22 -16.19
C LEU A 132 3.27 7.92 -17.68
N ALA A 133 3.06 6.65 -18.07
CA ALA A 133 2.94 6.25 -19.47
C ALA A 133 1.75 6.94 -20.17
N THR A 134 0.59 7.05 -19.51
CA THR A 134 -0.58 7.76 -20.04
C THR A 134 -0.30 9.24 -20.29
N LEU A 135 0.56 9.85 -19.46
CA LEU A 135 0.98 11.25 -19.61
C LEU A 135 2.17 11.45 -20.58
N GLY A 136 2.76 10.36 -21.09
CA GLY A 136 3.99 10.41 -21.89
C GLY A 136 5.20 10.90 -21.08
N GLU A 137 5.23 10.67 -19.77
CA GLU A 137 6.34 11.01 -18.88
C GLU A 137 7.25 9.79 -18.64
N PRO A 138 8.57 10.00 -18.55
CA PRO A 138 9.50 8.93 -18.23
C PRO A 138 9.43 8.54 -16.75
N MET A 139 9.78 7.29 -16.45
CA MET A 139 10.08 6.88 -15.08
C MET A 139 11.52 7.23 -14.71
N GLU A 140 11.72 7.70 -13.48
CA GLU A 140 13.06 7.75 -12.89
C GLU A 140 13.48 6.35 -12.41
N PRO A 141 14.80 6.05 -12.33
CA PRO A 141 15.28 4.79 -11.76
C PRO A 141 14.82 4.61 -10.32
N ALA A 142 14.47 3.37 -9.96
CA ALA A 142 14.17 3.02 -8.59
C ALA A 142 15.40 3.25 -7.67
N PRO A 143 15.21 3.73 -6.43
CA PRO A 143 16.28 3.78 -5.45
C PRO A 143 16.76 2.37 -5.09
N ASP A 144 18.05 2.23 -4.78
CA ASP A 144 18.65 0.94 -4.41
C ASP A 144 18.06 0.37 -3.11
N ALA A 145 17.78 1.25 -2.15
CA ALA A 145 17.16 0.93 -0.87
C ALA A 145 15.67 1.28 -0.89
N SER A 146 14.87 0.51 -0.13
CA SER A 146 13.45 0.81 -0.02
C SER A 146 13.22 2.19 0.60
N PRO A 147 12.52 3.11 -0.07
CA PRO A 147 12.20 4.41 0.49
C PRO A 147 11.23 4.30 1.68
N ILE A 148 10.46 3.20 1.72
CA ILE A 148 9.60 2.82 2.84
C ILE A 148 9.89 1.35 3.15
N PRO A 149 10.82 1.07 4.08
CA PRO A 149 11.21 -0.31 4.41
C PRO A 149 10.11 -1.04 5.22
N PRO A 150 10.18 -2.38 5.30
CA PRO A 150 9.39 -3.14 6.28
C PRO A 150 9.64 -2.63 7.71
N GLY A 151 8.71 -2.93 8.62
CA GLY A 151 8.78 -2.50 10.02
C GLY A 151 7.69 -1.52 10.42
N PHE A 152 6.56 -1.49 9.72
CA PHE A 152 5.43 -0.62 10.07
C PHE A 152 4.87 -0.91 11.47
N PHE A 153 5.01 -2.15 11.94
CA PHE A 153 4.53 -2.62 13.23
C PHE A 153 5.63 -2.75 14.28
N LYS A 154 6.86 -2.28 14.00
CA LYS A 154 8.03 -2.50 14.87
C LYS A 154 7.87 -1.99 16.31
N ASP A 155 7.07 -0.94 16.48
CA ASP A 155 6.86 -0.26 17.77
C ASP A 155 5.61 -0.79 18.51
N LEU A 156 4.95 -1.84 17.98
CA LEU A 156 3.89 -2.52 18.71
C LEU A 156 4.48 -3.39 19.85
N PRO A 157 3.82 -3.46 21.02
CA PRO A 157 4.29 -4.26 22.15
C PRO A 157 4.00 -5.76 21.99
N PHE A 158 4.04 -6.28 20.76
CA PHE A 158 3.71 -7.65 20.42
C PHE A 158 4.85 -8.33 19.66
N PRO A 159 4.99 -9.66 19.73
CA PRO A 159 5.88 -10.41 18.84
C PRO A 159 5.48 -10.25 17.37
N VAL A 160 6.17 -9.37 16.65
CA VAL A 160 5.97 -9.13 15.21
C VAL A 160 7.12 -9.76 14.43
N VAL A 161 6.79 -10.47 13.35
CA VAL A 161 7.77 -10.97 12.38
C VAL A 161 7.50 -10.38 11.02
N SER A 162 8.47 -9.67 10.45
CA SER A 162 8.37 -9.10 9.10
C SER A 162 9.01 -10.02 8.06
N LYS A 163 8.28 -10.31 6.98
CA LYS A 163 8.73 -11.08 5.81
C LYS A 163 8.47 -10.30 4.54
N SER A 164 9.53 -10.10 3.76
CA SER A 164 9.49 -9.43 2.46
C SER A 164 10.05 -10.33 1.38
N GLY A 165 9.36 -10.40 0.25
CA GLY A 165 9.69 -11.28 -0.86
C GLY A 165 8.98 -12.63 -0.75
N ARG A 166 8.41 -13.09 -1.87
CA ARG A 166 7.75 -14.39 -1.99
C ARG A 166 8.55 -15.56 -1.37
N PRO A 167 9.86 -15.76 -1.64
CA PRO A 167 10.59 -16.89 -1.06
C PRO A 167 10.66 -16.87 0.47
N ALA A 168 10.81 -15.67 1.06
CA ALA A 168 10.87 -15.51 2.51
C ALA A 168 9.50 -15.74 3.18
N ILE A 169 8.42 -15.35 2.51
CA ILE A 169 7.05 -15.63 2.96
C ILE A 169 6.79 -17.13 2.89
N GLU A 170 7.04 -17.76 1.73
CA GLU A 170 6.84 -19.21 1.50
C GLU A 170 7.57 -20.06 2.54
N SER A 171 8.87 -19.83 2.72
CA SER A 171 9.69 -20.57 3.68
C SER A 171 9.15 -20.44 5.11
N TYR A 172 8.77 -19.23 5.52
CA TYR A 172 8.29 -18.98 6.88
C TYR A 172 6.91 -19.61 7.17
N VAL A 173 5.96 -19.48 6.24
CA VAL A 173 4.60 -19.99 6.47
C VAL A 173 4.50 -21.51 6.34
N THR A 174 5.34 -22.13 5.51
CA THR A 174 5.41 -23.59 5.35
C THR A 174 6.22 -24.27 6.46
N GLY A 175 7.21 -23.58 7.04
CA GLY A 175 8.03 -24.07 8.15
C GLY A 175 7.32 -24.14 9.52
N ASN A 176 6.07 -23.67 9.64
CA ASN A 176 5.30 -23.57 10.90
C ASN A 176 5.86 -22.61 11.97
N ASP A 177 6.96 -21.89 11.70
CA ASP A 177 7.55 -20.90 12.60
C ASP A 177 6.63 -19.71 12.90
N TRP A 178 5.60 -19.51 12.08
CA TRP A 178 4.59 -18.47 12.22
C TRP A 178 3.80 -18.54 13.53
N LYS A 179 3.67 -19.74 14.13
CA LYS A 179 2.92 -19.93 15.39
C LYS A 179 3.50 -19.18 16.59
N ASN A 180 4.76 -18.75 16.50
CA ASN A 180 5.44 -18.00 17.55
C ASN A 180 5.24 -16.49 17.44
N ALA A 181 4.68 -16.01 16.33
CA ALA A 181 4.38 -14.59 16.12
C ALA A 181 2.94 -14.28 16.55
N LYS A 182 2.74 -13.06 17.08
CA LYS A 182 1.40 -12.49 17.24
C LYS A 182 0.92 -11.86 15.94
N LEU A 183 1.81 -11.19 15.22
CA LEU A 183 1.56 -10.59 13.92
C LEU A 183 2.69 -10.92 12.93
N ILE A 184 2.33 -11.26 11.71
CA ILE A 184 3.23 -11.41 10.57
C ILE A 184 3.03 -10.20 9.66
N GLU A 185 4.06 -9.37 9.53
CA GLU A 185 4.09 -8.31 8.52
C GLU A 185 4.58 -8.88 7.19
N LEU A 186 3.86 -8.62 6.12
CA LEU A 186 4.02 -9.25 4.83
C LEU A 186 4.14 -8.22 3.70
N LEU A 187 5.20 -8.34 2.92
CA LEU A 187 5.38 -7.59 1.67
C LEU A 187 5.78 -8.57 0.57
N TYR A 188 4.91 -8.77 -0.42
CA TYR A 188 5.15 -9.77 -1.47
C TYR A 188 6.40 -9.45 -2.31
N CYS A 189 6.62 -8.18 -2.62
CA CYS A 189 7.77 -7.73 -3.38
C CYS A 189 9.04 -7.81 -2.53
N VAL A 190 10.13 -8.30 -3.12
CA VAL A 190 11.44 -8.38 -2.47
C VAL A 190 11.88 -6.97 -2.08
N GLN A 191 12.28 -6.79 -0.82
CA GLN A 191 12.69 -5.51 -0.22
C GLN A 191 11.61 -4.42 -0.16
N GLY A 192 10.37 -4.70 -0.57
CA GLY A 192 9.23 -3.80 -0.41
C GLY A 192 8.64 -3.29 -1.72
N CYS A 193 7.66 -2.39 -1.60
CA CYS A 193 6.78 -2.01 -2.71
C CYS A 193 7.46 -1.17 -3.80
N HIS A 194 8.65 -0.59 -3.55
CA HIS A 194 9.40 0.15 -4.58
C HIS A 194 9.90 -0.75 -5.72
N ARG A 195 9.84 -2.08 -5.55
CA ARG A 195 10.05 -3.07 -6.61
C ARG A 195 8.74 -3.66 -7.13
N GLY A 196 7.61 -3.03 -6.84
CA GLY A 196 6.29 -3.48 -7.26
C GLY A 196 6.07 -3.35 -8.77
N ASP A 197 5.16 -4.15 -9.30
CA ASP A 197 4.77 -4.16 -10.72
C ASP A 197 4.11 -2.86 -11.21
N GLY A 198 3.74 -1.97 -10.28
CA GLY A 198 3.23 -0.64 -10.57
C GLY A 198 4.30 0.45 -10.65
N VAL A 199 5.58 0.12 -10.44
CA VAL A 199 6.72 1.06 -10.50
C VAL A 199 7.92 0.49 -11.28
N GLN A 200 7.73 -0.64 -11.98
CA GLN A 200 8.70 -1.21 -12.93
C GLN A 200 8.35 -0.87 -14.37
#